data_AF-A0A355V1U7-F1
#
_entry.id   AF-A0A355V1U7-F1
#
_cell.length_a   1.000
_cell.length_b   1.000
_cell.length_c   1.000
_cell.angle_alpha   90.00
_cell.angle_beta   90.00
_cell.angle_gamma   90.00
#
_symmetry.space_group_name_H-M   'P 1'
#
loop_
_entity.id
_entity.type
_entity.pdbx_description
1 polymer ?
#
loop_
_entity_poly.entity_id
_entity_poly.type
_entity_poly.pdbx_seq_one_letter_code
_entity_poly.pdbx_strand_id
1 'polypeptide(L)'
;GIAVKEPGELTFNVCSNYVDEIVTVTDEQVSAAILALIEKQKMIAEGAGAVSLAAVMFDKIPDINGKKVVCVISGGNIDVTILSRVINRGLLMSGRTCTFTIELMDKPGQLVQVSTVIAECGGNVIGVLHERSNEGSAINDCLLRIQVETRNFEHIKLIKTRLTDAGFRLL
;
A
#
# COMPACT_ATOMS: atom_id res chain seq x y z
N GLY A 1 7.98 -20.08 -8.54
CA GLY A 1 7.32 -19.54 -7.33
C GLY A 1 8.01 -20.05 -6.07
N ILE A 2 7.78 -19.39 -4.94
CA ILE A 2 8.47 -19.64 -3.66
C ILE A 2 7.55 -20.15 -2.54
N ALA A 3 6.32 -20.55 -2.88
CA ALA A 3 5.37 -21.16 -1.95
C ALA A 3 5.70 -22.67 -1.77
N VAL A 4 6.79 -22.94 -1.06
CA VAL A 4 7.34 -24.29 -0.87
C VAL A 4 7.21 -24.68 0.60
N LYS A 5 6.69 -25.87 0.89
CA LYS A 5 6.52 -26.37 2.28
C LYS A 5 7.84 -26.81 2.91
N GLU A 6 8.69 -27.46 2.13
CA GLU A 6 9.98 -28.00 2.56
C GLU A 6 11.01 -27.81 1.43
N PRO A 7 12.20 -27.24 1.72
CA PRO A 7 13.23 -27.05 0.71
C PRO A 7 13.79 -28.40 0.25
N GLY A 8 14.29 -28.48 -0.98
CA GLY A 8 14.95 -29.69 -1.48
C GLY A 8 16.25 -29.96 -0.72
N GLU A 9 16.50 -31.23 -0.36
CA GLU A 9 17.64 -31.62 0.48
C GLU A 9 18.99 -31.15 -0.08
N LEU A 10 19.23 -31.38 -1.38
CA LEU A 10 20.51 -31.06 -2.02
C LEU A 10 20.80 -29.55 -2.01
N THR A 11 19.82 -28.74 -2.40
CA THR A 11 19.99 -27.28 -2.44
C THR A 11 20.00 -26.66 -1.06
N PHE A 12 19.22 -27.20 -0.11
CA PHE A 12 19.27 -26.78 1.28
C PHE A 12 20.65 -27.01 1.90
N ASN A 13 21.27 -28.15 1.64
CA ASN A 13 22.64 -28.45 2.10
C ASN A 13 23.67 -27.49 1.49
N VAL A 14 23.55 -27.13 0.21
CA VAL A 14 24.44 -26.13 -0.41
C VAL A 14 24.22 -24.77 0.23
N CYS A 15 22.98 -24.30 0.35
CA CYS A 15 22.68 -23.01 0.96
C CYS A 15 23.18 -22.94 2.41
N SER A 16 23.01 -24.00 3.20
CA SER A 16 23.46 -24.06 4.59
C SER A 16 24.99 -23.89 4.76
N ASN A 17 25.77 -24.18 3.72
CA ASN A 17 27.23 -24.06 3.76
C ASN A 17 27.75 -22.73 3.19
N TYR A 18 27.01 -22.07 2.29
CA TYR A 18 27.53 -20.94 1.50
C TYR A 18 26.69 -19.66 1.59
N VAL A 19 25.46 -19.70 2.09
CA VAL A 19 24.64 -18.50 2.26
C VAL A 19 24.95 -17.90 3.62
N ASP A 20 25.39 -16.64 3.64
CA ASP A 20 25.72 -15.94 4.88
C ASP A 20 24.48 -15.65 5.73
N GLU A 21 23.36 -15.27 5.11
CA GLU A 21 22.13 -14.88 5.81
C GLU A 21 20.86 -15.15 4.99
N ILE A 22 19.77 -15.45 5.68
CA ILE A 22 18.41 -15.55 5.11
C ILE A 22 17.52 -14.51 5.77
N VAL A 23 16.91 -13.65 4.96
CA VAL A 23 16.00 -12.60 5.41
C VAL A 23 14.61 -12.81 4.82
N THR A 24 13.59 -12.26 5.49
CA THR A 24 12.19 -12.36 5.08
C THR A 24 11.57 -11.00 4.79
N VAL A 25 10.58 -11.01 3.90
CA VAL A 25 9.78 -9.83 3.50
C VAL A 25 8.30 -10.17 3.54
N THR A 26 7.46 -9.16 3.72
CA THR A 26 5.99 -9.32 3.66
C THR A 26 5.45 -9.13 2.25
N ASP A 27 4.22 -9.59 2.00
CA ASP A 27 3.54 -9.39 0.71
C ASP A 27 3.36 -7.90 0.36
N GLU A 28 3.19 -7.03 1.36
CA GLU A 28 3.12 -5.58 1.17
C GLU A 28 4.45 -5.02 0.68
N GLN A 29 5.57 -5.48 1.24
CA GLN A 29 6.92 -5.08 0.84
C GLN A 29 7.23 -5.58 -0.58
N VAL A 30 6.84 -6.81 -0.90
CA VAL A 30 6.92 -7.36 -2.26
C VAL A 30 6.09 -6.53 -3.23
N SER A 31 4.87 -6.13 -2.84
CA SER A 31 3.99 -5.31 -3.69
C SER A 31 4.61 -3.94 -4.00
N ALA A 32 5.24 -3.31 -3.00
CA ALA A 32 5.97 -2.05 -3.18
C ALA A 32 7.20 -2.21 -4.09
N ALA A 33 7.92 -3.33 -4.00
CA ALA A 33 9.06 -3.63 -4.88
C ALA A 33 8.65 -3.86 -6.34
N ILE A 34 7.56 -4.59 -6.57
CA ILE A 34 6.99 -4.77 -7.92
C ILE A 34 6.61 -3.42 -8.51
N LEU A 35 5.92 -2.57 -7.74
CA LEU A 35 5.56 -1.24 -8.20
C LEU A 35 6.80 -0.40 -8.55
N ALA A 36 7.86 -0.46 -7.72
CA ALA A 36 9.11 0.23 -8.00
C ALA A 36 9.81 -0.26 -9.28
N LEU A 37 9.78 -1.57 -9.57
CA LEU A 37 10.31 -2.14 -10.82
C LEU A 37 9.55 -1.61 -12.03
N ILE A 38 8.23 -1.57 -11.96
CA ILE A 38 7.38 -1.04 -13.04
C ILE A 38 7.66 0.45 -13.26
N GLU A 39 7.76 1.24 -12.19
CA GLU A 39 7.90 2.69 -12.30
C GLU A 39 9.29 3.12 -12.76
N LYS A 40 10.33 2.54 -12.16
CA LYS A 40 11.72 2.98 -12.34
C LYS A 40 12.45 2.21 -13.43
N GLN A 41 12.16 0.92 -13.60
CA GLN A 41 12.88 0.04 -14.53
C GLN A 41 12.02 -0.42 -15.71
N LYS A 42 10.71 -0.09 -15.71
CA LYS A 42 9.75 -0.55 -16.72
C LYS A 42 9.72 -2.08 -16.87
N MET A 43 9.99 -2.78 -15.76
CA MET A 43 10.09 -4.23 -15.71
C MET A 43 8.89 -4.81 -14.95
N ILE A 44 8.30 -5.87 -15.51
CA ILE A 44 7.25 -6.65 -14.85
C ILE A 44 7.90 -7.82 -14.13
N ALA A 45 7.64 -7.94 -12.83
CA ALA A 45 8.08 -9.04 -11.99
C ALA A 45 6.88 -9.74 -11.33
N GLU A 46 6.98 -11.05 -11.16
CA GLU A 46 6.06 -11.79 -10.30
C GLU A 46 6.44 -11.62 -8.82
N GLY A 47 5.58 -12.09 -7.90
CA GLY A 47 5.82 -12.03 -6.45
C GLY A 47 7.22 -12.50 -6.05
N ALA A 48 7.57 -13.74 -6.42
CA ALA A 48 8.90 -14.30 -6.15
C ALA A 48 10.04 -13.49 -6.80
N GLY A 49 9.82 -12.98 -8.01
CA GLY A 49 10.81 -12.23 -8.77
C GLY A 49 11.20 -10.90 -8.13
N ALA A 50 10.35 -10.32 -7.29
CA ALA A 50 10.61 -9.03 -6.65
C ALA A 50 11.14 -9.12 -5.20
N VAL A 51 11.23 -10.33 -4.62
CA VAL A 51 11.61 -10.52 -3.20
C VAL A 51 13.00 -9.96 -2.89
N SER A 52 13.97 -10.16 -3.79
CA SER A 52 15.34 -9.68 -3.61
C SER A 52 15.39 -8.15 -3.51
N LEU A 53 14.66 -7.45 -4.38
CA LEU A 53 14.55 -6.00 -4.34
C LEU A 53 13.77 -5.52 -3.10
N ALA A 54 12.71 -6.23 -2.70
CA ALA A 54 11.96 -5.90 -1.49
C ALA A 54 12.86 -5.95 -0.26
N ALA A 55 13.74 -6.94 -0.15
CA ALA A 55 14.67 -7.05 0.97
C ALA A 55 15.60 -5.83 1.06
N VAL A 56 16.12 -5.37 -0.08
CA VAL A 56 16.98 -4.18 -0.16
C VAL A 56 16.20 -2.89 0.13
N MET A 57 15.00 -2.72 -0.43
CA MET A 57 14.19 -1.51 -0.26
C MET A 57 13.71 -1.27 1.17
N PHE A 58 13.61 -2.35 1.98
CA PHE A 58 13.10 -2.31 3.35
C PHE A 58 14.17 -2.68 4.37
N ASP A 59 15.44 -2.39 4.05
CA ASP A 59 16.59 -2.50 4.93
C ASP A 59 16.69 -3.84 5.67
N LYS A 60 16.33 -4.93 4.98
CA LYS A 60 16.40 -6.29 5.56
C LYS A 60 17.81 -6.83 5.63
N ILE A 61 18.72 -6.31 4.80
CA ILE A 61 20.11 -6.75 4.73
C ILE A 61 20.98 -5.66 5.36
N PRO A 62 21.66 -5.92 6.49
CA PRO A 62 22.50 -4.93 7.14
C PRO A 62 23.76 -4.63 6.33
N ASP A 63 24.38 -3.47 6.60
CA ASP A 63 25.72 -3.11 6.12
C ASP A 63 25.94 -3.11 4.59
N ILE A 64 24.89 -2.85 3.81
CA ILE A 64 24.99 -2.76 2.34
C ILE A 64 25.23 -1.33 1.84
N ASN A 65 25.22 -0.33 2.71
CA ASN A 65 25.41 1.07 2.35
C ASN A 65 26.78 1.31 1.68
N GLY A 66 26.78 1.99 0.53
CA GLY A 66 27.98 2.25 -0.26
C GLY A 66 28.55 1.05 -1.02
N LYS A 67 27.94 -0.14 -0.89
CA LYS A 67 28.34 -1.35 -1.64
C LYS A 67 27.58 -1.44 -2.96
N LYS A 68 28.16 -2.19 -3.92
CA LYS A 68 27.45 -2.58 -5.15
C LYS A 68 26.57 -3.80 -4.84
N VAL A 69 25.26 -3.63 -4.93
CA VAL A 69 24.27 -4.67 -4.63
C VAL A 69 23.60 -5.11 -5.93
N VAL A 70 23.44 -6.42 -6.12
CA VAL A 70 22.75 -7.00 -7.27
C VAL A 70 21.51 -7.74 -6.77
N CYS A 71 20.34 -7.36 -7.27
CA CYS A 71 19.08 -8.06 -7.01
C CYS A 71 18.75 -8.96 -8.21
N VAL A 72 18.52 -10.25 -7.96
CA VAL A 72 18.06 -11.18 -9.00
C VAL A 72 16.55 -11.04 -9.16
N ILE A 73 16.10 -10.67 -10.37
CA ILE A 73 14.69 -10.67 -10.74
C ILE A 73 14.37 -11.99 -11.43
N SER A 74 13.88 -12.96 -10.65
CA SER A 74 13.84 -14.37 -11.07
C SER A 74 12.69 -14.75 -12.00
N GLY A 75 11.69 -13.87 -12.20
CA GLY A 75 10.53 -14.18 -13.03
C GLY A 75 9.56 -13.00 -13.19
N GLY A 76 8.77 -13.06 -14.26
CA GLY A 76 7.79 -12.03 -14.63
C GLY A 76 6.42 -12.61 -15.03
N ASN A 77 6.15 -13.87 -14.70
CA ASN A 77 4.89 -14.54 -15.06
C ASN A 77 3.76 -14.15 -14.10
N ILE A 78 3.25 -12.93 -14.27
CA ILE A 78 2.18 -12.36 -13.45
C ILE A 78 0.93 -12.13 -14.27
N ASP A 79 -0.20 -12.64 -13.77
CA ASP A 79 -1.52 -12.38 -14.35
C ASP A 79 -1.92 -10.90 -14.17
N VAL A 80 -2.62 -10.34 -15.14
CA VAL A 80 -3.01 -8.91 -15.16
C VAL A 80 -3.90 -8.55 -13.97
N THR A 81 -4.73 -9.49 -13.49
CA THR A 81 -5.56 -9.30 -12.29
C THR A 81 -4.72 -9.19 -11.03
N ILE A 82 -3.67 -10.03 -10.91
CA ILE A 82 -2.74 -10.00 -9.79
C ILE A 82 -1.89 -8.72 -9.85
N LEU A 83 -1.42 -8.36 -11.04
CA LEU A 83 -0.68 -7.13 -11.27
C LEU A 83 -1.48 -5.90 -10.81
N SER A 84 -2.75 -5.81 -11.18
CA SER A 84 -3.65 -4.73 -10.74
C SER A 84 -3.77 -4.66 -9.21
N ARG A 85 -3.95 -5.80 -8.53
CA ARG A 85 -4.01 -5.86 -7.06
C ARG A 85 -2.70 -5.41 -6.41
N VAL A 86 -1.57 -5.82 -6.97
CA VAL A 86 -0.23 -5.44 -6.49
C VAL A 86 0.02 -3.93 -6.66
N ILE A 87 -0.35 -3.36 -7.81
CA ILE A 87 -0.26 -1.91 -8.04
C ILE A 87 -1.08 -1.16 -6.97
N ASN A 88 -2.34 -1.57 -6.76
CA ASN A 88 -3.20 -0.95 -5.76
C ASN A 88 -2.60 -1.02 -4.35
N ARG A 89 -2.06 -2.18 -3.95
CA ARG A 89 -1.36 -2.34 -2.66
C ARG A 89 -0.11 -1.46 -2.56
N GLY A 90 0.71 -1.40 -3.60
CA GLY A 90 1.90 -0.55 -3.64
C GLY A 90 1.57 0.95 -3.55
N LEU A 91 0.48 1.39 -4.18
CA LEU A 91 -0.02 2.77 -4.05
C LEU A 91 -0.46 3.09 -2.62
N LEU A 92 -1.18 2.17 -1.95
CA LEU A 92 -1.54 2.32 -0.54
C LEU A 92 -0.30 2.39 0.36
N MET A 93 0.66 1.47 0.16
CA MET A 93 1.89 1.40 0.95
C MET A 93 2.83 2.60 0.77
N SER A 94 2.70 3.34 -0.33
CA SER A 94 3.44 4.57 -0.58
C SER A 94 2.67 5.83 -0.18
N GLY A 95 1.47 5.67 0.39
CA GLY A 95 0.60 6.78 0.76
C GLY A 95 0.14 7.59 -0.45
N ARG A 96 0.01 6.95 -1.62
CA ARG A 96 -0.51 7.56 -2.86
C ARG A 96 -1.99 7.32 -3.05
N THR A 97 -2.56 6.40 -2.30
CA THR A 97 -4.00 6.22 -2.12
C THR A 97 -4.29 6.01 -0.65
N CYS A 98 -5.46 6.46 -0.19
CA CYS A 98 -5.93 6.23 1.16
C CYS A 98 -7.46 6.23 1.21
N THR A 99 -8.02 5.70 2.29
CA THR A 99 -9.45 5.76 2.58
C THR A 99 -9.66 6.39 3.93
N PHE A 100 -10.45 7.46 3.98
CA PHE A 100 -10.92 8.05 5.23
C PHE A 100 -12.32 7.50 5.53
N THR A 101 -12.57 7.17 6.80
CA THR A 101 -13.92 6.88 7.30
C THR A 101 -14.32 8.04 8.19
N ILE A 102 -15.43 8.70 7.87
CA ILE A 102 -15.85 9.95 8.49
C ILE A 102 -17.29 9.78 8.99
N GLU A 103 -17.55 10.12 10.25
CA GLU A 103 -18.90 10.27 10.78
C GLU A 103 -19.47 11.61 10.30
N LEU A 104 -20.64 11.55 9.64
CA LEU A 104 -21.38 12.71 9.17
C LEU A 104 -22.72 12.81 9.91
N MET A 105 -23.15 14.05 10.16
CA MET A 105 -24.53 14.32 10.55
C MET A 105 -25.46 14.09 9.35
N ASP A 106 -26.66 13.57 9.57
CA ASP A 106 -27.69 13.46 8.52
C ASP A 106 -28.31 14.83 8.18
N LYS A 107 -27.52 15.68 7.51
CA LYS A 107 -27.92 17.02 7.02
C LYS A 107 -27.36 17.29 5.62
N PRO A 108 -28.11 17.98 4.75
CA PRO A 108 -27.62 18.37 3.43
C PRO A 108 -26.30 19.17 3.50
N GLY A 109 -25.40 18.92 2.55
CA GLY A 109 -24.15 19.68 2.38
C GLY A 109 -22.91 19.10 3.08
N GLN A 110 -23.04 18.09 3.94
CA GLN A 110 -21.90 17.48 4.63
C GLN A 110 -20.86 16.89 3.66
N LEU A 111 -21.30 16.14 2.65
CA LEU A 111 -20.40 15.59 1.63
C LEU A 111 -19.73 16.70 0.81
N VAL A 112 -20.42 17.82 0.55
CA VAL A 112 -19.87 18.98 -0.16
C VAL A 112 -18.72 19.57 0.64
N GLN A 113 -18.90 19.75 1.94
CA GLN A 113 -17.86 20.26 2.84
C GLN A 113 -16.64 19.33 2.87
N VAL A 114 -16.83 18.02 3.05
CA VAL A 114 -15.71 17.04 3.03
C VAL A 114 -14.96 17.09 1.70
N SER A 115 -15.70 17.07 0.59
CA SER A 115 -15.11 17.08 -0.76
C SER A 115 -14.34 18.38 -1.02
N THR A 116 -14.86 19.51 -0.53
CA THR A 116 -14.20 20.82 -0.64
C THR A 116 -12.88 20.84 0.12
N VAL A 117 -12.86 20.35 1.37
CA VAL A 117 -11.62 20.27 2.17
C VAL A 117 -10.57 19.40 1.48
N ILE A 118 -10.96 18.25 0.93
CA ILE A 118 -10.04 17.36 0.20
C ILE A 118 -9.50 18.06 -1.05
N ALA A 119 -10.37 18.70 -1.83
CA ALA A 119 -9.99 19.41 -3.05
C ALA A 119 -9.04 20.58 -2.77
N GLU A 120 -9.28 21.38 -1.72
CA GLU A 120 -8.40 22.47 -1.30
C GLU A 120 -7.00 22.01 -0.89
N CYS A 121 -6.88 20.78 -0.38
CA CYS A 121 -5.58 20.17 -0.08
C CYS A 121 -4.88 19.64 -1.35
N GLY A 122 -5.59 19.52 -2.47
CA GLY A 122 -5.12 18.92 -3.71
C GLY A 122 -5.26 17.40 -3.75
N GLY A 123 -6.16 16.81 -2.95
CA GLY A 123 -6.53 15.39 -3.04
C GLY A 123 -7.59 15.16 -4.13
N ASN A 124 -7.50 14.02 -4.83
CA ASN A 124 -8.49 13.61 -5.83
C ASN A 124 -9.37 12.49 -5.28
N VAL A 125 -10.70 12.65 -5.34
CA VAL A 125 -11.65 11.66 -4.83
C VAL A 125 -11.92 10.62 -5.91
N ILE A 126 -11.62 9.35 -5.62
CA ILE A 126 -11.77 8.23 -6.58
C ILE A 126 -12.87 7.24 -6.19
N GLY A 127 -13.38 7.33 -4.97
CA GLY A 127 -14.45 6.47 -4.50
C GLY A 127 -15.18 7.08 -3.32
N VAL A 128 -16.50 6.95 -3.31
CA VAL A 128 -17.36 7.42 -2.23
C VAL A 128 -18.37 6.33 -1.93
N LEU A 129 -18.40 5.90 -0.67
CA LEU A 129 -19.44 5.04 -0.12
C LEU A 129 -20.07 5.77 1.07
N HIS A 130 -21.38 5.94 1.02
CA HIS A 130 -22.14 6.69 2.00
C HIS A 130 -23.27 5.80 2.53
N GLU A 131 -23.12 5.35 3.77
CA GLU A 131 -24.00 4.37 4.40
C GLU A 131 -24.71 4.99 5.58
N ARG A 132 -26.04 4.94 5.58
CA ARG A 132 -26.84 5.29 6.76
C ARG A 132 -26.74 4.17 7.77
N SER A 133 -26.52 4.51 9.04
CA SER A 133 -26.52 3.52 10.11
C SER A 133 -27.94 2.94 10.26
N ASN A 134 -28.15 1.66 9.97
CA ASN A 134 -29.40 0.96 10.29
C ASN A 134 -29.41 0.49 11.76
N GLU A 135 -30.61 0.50 12.35
CA GLU A 135 -31.03 0.07 13.70
C GLU A 135 -29.91 -0.23 14.72
N GLY A 136 -29.56 0.76 15.54
CA GLY A 136 -28.73 0.57 16.74
C GLY A 136 -27.73 1.69 17.06
N SER A 137 -27.43 2.56 16.09
CA SER A 137 -26.69 3.81 16.32
C SER A 137 -27.64 4.99 16.53
N ALA A 138 -27.13 6.10 17.09
CA ALA A 138 -27.93 7.32 17.25
C ALA A 138 -28.60 7.68 15.91
N ILE A 139 -29.87 8.07 15.97
CA ILE A 139 -30.83 8.18 14.86
C ILE A 139 -30.34 9.04 13.66
N ASN A 140 -29.25 9.80 13.81
CA ASN A 140 -28.77 10.79 12.83
C ASN A 140 -27.32 10.60 12.34
N ASP A 141 -26.67 9.46 12.59
CA ASP A 141 -25.26 9.25 12.21
C ASP A 141 -25.14 8.48 10.88
N CYS A 142 -24.42 9.07 9.93
CA CYS A 142 -24.09 8.48 8.64
C CYS A 142 -22.58 8.27 8.52
N LEU A 143 -22.15 7.17 7.91
CA LEU A 143 -20.74 6.89 7.66
C LEU A 143 -20.38 7.18 6.20
N LEU A 144 -19.40 8.06 6.03
CA LEU A 144 -18.77 8.34 4.74
C LEU A 144 -17.41 7.63 4.68
N ARG A 145 -17.28 6.64 3.81
CA ARG A 145 -15.98 6.10 3.39
C ARG A 145 -15.59 6.76 2.08
N ILE A 146 -14.53 7.58 2.11
CA ILE A 146 -14.05 8.32 0.94
C ILE A 146 -12.63 7.88 0.60
N GLN A 147 -12.44 7.38 -0.61
CA GLN A 147 -11.16 6.97 -1.15
C GLN A 147 -10.54 8.14 -1.93
N VAL A 148 -9.30 8.46 -1.58
CA VAL A 148 -8.59 9.66 -2.06
C VAL A 148 -7.22 9.28 -2.59
N GLU A 149 -6.91 9.73 -3.80
CA GLU A 149 -5.55 9.77 -4.34
C GLU A 149 -4.77 10.92 -3.70
N THR A 150 -3.57 10.58 -3.24
CA THR A 150 -2.69 11.47 -2.48
C THR A 150 -1.27 11.38 -3.03
N ARG A 151 -0.37 12.23 -2.52
CA ARG A 151 1.02 12.29 -3.03
C ARG A 151 1.94 11.36 -2.25
N ASN A 152 1.72 11.29 -0.94
CA ASN A 152 2.48 10.55 0.06
C ASN A 152 1.76 10.65 1.41
N PHE A 153 2.34 10.01 2.43
CA PHE A 153 1.84 10.05 3.80
C PHE A 153 1.73 11.46 4.42
N GLU A 154 2.61 12.39 4.07
CA GLU A 154 2.50 13.78 4.56
C GLU A 154 1.28 14.49 4.00
N HIS A 155 0.93 14.24 2.73
CA HIS A 155 -0.30 14.75 2.14
C HIS A 155 -1.55 14.15 2.83
N ILE A 156 -1.52 12.87 3.18
CA ILE A 156 -2.59 12.22 3.95
C ILE A 156 -2.76 12.90 5.32
N LYS A 157 -1.66 13.16 6.04
CA LYS A 157 -1.68 13.86 7.34
C LYS A 157 -2.25 15.27 7.22
N LEU A 158 -1.89 16.01 6.16
CA LEU A 158 -2.44 17.33 5.89
C LEU A 158 -3.96 17.29 5.71
N ILE A 159 -4.47 16.39 4.85
CA ILE A 159 -5.91 16.23 4.61
C ILE A 159 -6.63 15.85 5.91
N LYS A 160 -6.07 14.89 6.66
CA LYS A 160 -6.62 14.44 7.94
C LYS A 160 -6.77 15.61 8.91
N THR A 161 -5.72 16.42 9.05
CA THR A 161 -5.71 17.60 9.93
C THR A 161 -6.78 18.61 9.50
N ARG A 162 -6.85 18.95 8.21
CA ARG A 162 -7.83 19.90 7.69
C ARG A 162 -9.28 19.43 7.85
N LEU A 163 -9.53 18.12 7.73
CA LEU A 163 -10.85 17.53 7.99
C LEU A 163 -11.21 17.64 9.49
N THR A 164 -10.28 17.36 10.39
CA THR A 164 -10.49 17.52 11.84
C THR A 164 -10.70 18.99 12.23
N ASP A 165 -9.92 19.91 11.68
CA ASP A 165 -10.07 21.36 11.91
C ASP A 165 -11.42 21.90 11.41
N ALA A 166 -11.98 21.29 10.35
CA ALA A 166 -13.31 21.58 9.84
C ALA A 166 -14.45 20.96 10.68
N GLY A 167 -14.12 20.24 11.76
CA GLY A 167 -15.09 19.66 12.69
C GLY A 167 -15.55 18.25 12.33
N PHE A 168 -14.93 17.58 11.35
CA PHE A 168 -15.27 16.20 11.00
C PHE A 168 -14.57 15.20 11.92
N ARG A 169 -15.33 14.20 12.37
CA ARG A 169 -14.80 13.08 13.16
C ARG A 169 -14.36 11.95 12.23
N LEU A 170 -13.07 11.68 12.22
CA LEU A 170 -12.45 10.57 11.51
C LEU A 170 -12.36 9.34 12.42
N LEU A 171 -12.69 8.17 11.88
CA LEU A 171 -12.58 6.86 12.53
C LEU A 171 -11.27 6.16 12.20
#